data_AF-A0A913Y0U5-F1
#
_entry.id   AF-A0A913Y0U5-F1
#
_cell.length_a   1.000
_cell.length_b   1.000
_cell.length_c   1.000
_cell.angle_alpha   90.00
_cell.angle_beta   90.00
_cell.angle_gamma   90.00
#
_symmetry.space_group_name_H-M   'P 1'
#
loop_
_entity.id
_entity.type
_entity.pdbx_description
1 polymer ?
#
loop_
_entity_poly.entity_id
_entity_poly.type
_entity_poly.pdbx_seq_one_letter_code
_entity_poly.pdbx_strand_id
1 'polypeptide(L)'
;MQPFCPSSALLLFFLEESWLGLLHHVCGEHTWAESSCSHEPETESNTKYLRKSSKAMEALRKIVLDAKWLKTLHFYVKFRHTGDLESFNSMMTKYLPKRMAFEYQYFIMRTLLAAIDHNMHLFRKPKESKQGQILGHRKFSKRTQRFHAEVVKEEKQYKYFPCLAAKMLHVRAKFKGSFSAKADTDEFNPKHIFPTIGMVPAPSTQELLKAPSRFKANVQGPDSENQIEGEKITTEEDAPISL
;
A
#
# COMPACT_ATOMS: atom_id res chain seq x y z
N MET A 1 -13.48 16.31 -13.97
CA MET A 1 -14.29 15.10 -13.73
C MET A 1 -13.58 14.26 -12.69
N GLN A 2 -14.08 14.22 -11.45
CA GLN A 2 -13.59 13.22 -10.50
C GLN A 2 -14.18 11.86 -10.90
N PRO A 3 -13.40 10.77 -10.92
CA PRO A 3 -13.95 9.45 -11.14
C PRO A 3 -14.92 9.16 -9.98
N PHE A 4 -16.20 9.00 -10.31
CA PHE A 4 -17.20 8.53 -9.38
C PHE A 4 -16.68 7.18 -8.85
N CYS A 5 -16.39 7.06 -7.56
CA CYS A 5 -16.09 5.77 -6.96
C CYS A 5 -17.44 5.11 -6.70
N PRO A 6 -17.89 4.13 -7.50
CA PRO A 6 -19.13 3.42 -7.22
C PRO A 6 -19.09 2.83 -5.81
N SER A 7 -20.26 2.75 -5.18
CA SER A 7 -20.38 2.11 -3.86
C SER A 7 -19.89 0.65 -3.95
N SER A 8 -19.44 0.10 -2.83
CA SER A 8 -18.98 -1.30 -2.80
C SER A 8 -20.07 -2.29 -3.23
N ALA A 9 -21.35 -1.94 -3.10
CA ALA A 9 -22.46 -2.76 -3.55
C ALA A 9 -22.58 -2.77 -5.09
N LEU A 10 -22.38 -1.62 -5.74
CA LEU A 10 -22.41 -1.51 -7.21
C LEU A 10 -21.25 -2.28 -7.85
N LEU A 11 -20.05 -2.21 -7.26
CA LEU A 11 -18.90 -2.98 -7.76
C LEU A 11 -19.05 -4.49 -7.56
N LEU A 12 -19.68 -4.91 -6.46
CA LEU A 12 -19.98 -6.32 -6.24
C LEU A 12 -20.99 -6.83 -7.26
N PHE A 13 -22.07 -6.10 -7.47
CA PHE A 13 -23.06 -6.41 -8.50
C PHE A 13 -22.41 -6.55 -9.88
N PHE A 14 -21.59 -5.57 -10.29
CA PHE A 14 -20.92 -5.63 -11.59
C PHE A 14 -19.96 -6.82 -11.72
N LEU A 15 -19.22 -7.15 -10.66
CA LEU A 15 -18.31 -8.30 -10.65
C LEU A 15 -19.09 -9.62 -10.74
N GLU A 16 -20.19 -9.75 -10.02
CA GLU A 16 -21.05 -10.93 -10.04
C GLU A 16 -21.70 -11.13 -11.42
N GLU A 17 -22.27 -10.07 -12.00
CA GLU A 17 -22.85 -10.08 -13.34
C GLU A 17 -21.82 -10.42 -14.42
N SER A 18 -20.61 -9.87 -14.33
CA SER A 18 -19.51 -10.19 -15.25
C SER A 18 -19.05 -11.63 -15.10
N TRP A 19 -18.99 -12.14 -13.86
CA TRP A 19 -18.56 -13.50 -13.56
C TRP A 19 -19.57 -14.54 -14.06
N LEU A 20 -20.87 -14.31 -13.80
CA LEU A 20 -21.95 -15.16 -14.32
C LEU A 20 -22.06 -15.05 -15.85
N GLY A 21 -21.88 -13.83 -16.38
CA GLY A 21 -21.84 -13.52 -17.81
C GLY A 21 -20.78 -14.29 -18.60
N LEU A 22 -19.71 -14.77 -17.94
CA LEU A 22 -18.70 -15.62 -18.57
C LEU A 22 -19.33 -16.85 -19.25
N LEU A 23 -20.39 -17.43 -18.68
CA LEU A 23 -21.08 -18.60 -19.25
C LEU A 23 -21.80 -18.29 -20.56
N HIS A 24 -22.25 -17.05 -20.73
CA HIS A 24 -22.89 -16.55 -21.95
C HIS A 24 -21.82 -16.17 -22.99
N HIS A 25 -20.82 -15.41 -22.57
CA HIS A 25 -19.74 -14.92 -23.43
C HIS A 25 -19.02 -16.05 -24.16
N VAL A 26 -18.61 -17.11 -23.46
CA VAL A 26 -17.91 -18.25 -24.09
C VAL A 26 -18.78 -19.05 -25.07
N CYS A 27 -20.10 -18.86 -25.03
CA CYS A 27 -21.06 -19.44 -25.97
C CYS A 27 -21.40 -18.49 -27.14
N GLY A 28 -20.81 -17.30 -27.19
CA GLY A 28 -21.11 -16.26 -28.18
C GLY A 28 -22.37 -15.46 -27.86
N GLU A 29 -22.90 -15.57 -26.65
CA GLU A 29 -24.01 -14.75 -26.16
C GLU A 29 -23.43 -13.53 -25.44
N HIS A 30 -23.46 -12.37 -26.11
CA HIS A 30 -22.86 -11.13 -25.59
C HIS A 30 -23.86 -10.24 -24.83
N THR A 31 -25.14 -10.64 -24.78
CA THR A 31 -26.21 -9.97 -24.06
C THR A 31 -27.01 -10.99 -23.24
N TRP A 32 -27.34 -10.65 -22.00
CA TRP A 32 -28.14 -11.48 -21.09
C TRP A 32 -28.85 -10.61 -20.07
N ALA A 33 -30.08 -10.97 -19.67
CA ALA A 33 -30.88 -10.25 -18.67
C ALA A 33 -30.72 -8.72 -18.71
N GLU A 34 -30.01 -8.13 -17.73
CA GLU A 34 -29.78 -6.68 -17.60
C GLU A 34 -28.32 -6.28 -17.87
N SER A 35 -27.52 -7.14 -18.49
CA SER A 35 -26.08 -6.97 -18.65
C SER A 35 -25.57 -7.42 -20.02
N SER A 36 -24.34 -7.01 -20.35
CA SER A 36 -23.68 -7.30 -21.61
C SER A 36 -22.17 -7.31 -21.45
N CYS A 37 -21.48 -7.86 -22.45
CA CYS A 37 -20.03 -7.85 -22.45
C CYS A 37 -19.47 -6.42 -22.52
N SER A 38 -18.48 -6.12 -21.66
CA SER A 38 -17.78 -4.83 -21.62
C SER A 38 -16.64 -4.76 -22.63
N HIS A 39 -16.95 -4.98 -23.91
CA HIS A 39 -16.01 -4.78 -25.02
C HIS A 39 -16.74 -4.25 -26.25
N GLU A 40 -15.98 -3.61 -27.16
CA GLU A 40 -16.52 -3.18 -28.45
C GLU A 40 -16.97 -4.38 -29.29
N PRO A 41 -17.93 -4.21 -30.22
CA PRO A 41 -18.38 -5.30 -31.08
C PRO A 41 -17.21 -5.95 -31.81
N GLU A 42 -17.09 -7.28 -31.68
CA GLU A 42 -16.05 -8.03 -32.36
C GLU A 42 -16.26 -7.91 -33.88
N THR A 43 -15.34 -7.23 -34.57
CA THR A 43 -15.54 -6.87 -35.99
C THR A 43 -15.13 -7.95 -36.97
N GLU A 44 -14.37 -8.98 -36.55
CA GLU A 44 -14.00 -10.14 -37.37
C GLU A 44 -13.39 -11.18 -36.43
N SER A 45 -14.18 -12.15 -35.97
CA SER A 45 -13.68 -13.12 -34.99
C SER A 45 -13.79 -14.55 -35.52
N ASN A 46 -12.63 -15.19 -35.73
CA ASN A 46 -12.50 -16.63 -35.99
C ASN A 46 -12.65 -17.43 -34.68
N THR A 47 -13.40 -16.87 -33.73
CA THR A 47 -13.44 -17.32 -32.34
C THR A 47 -14.37 -18.52 -32.24
N LYS A 48 -13.81 -19.65 -31.81
CA LYS A 48 -14.57 -20.89 -31.63
C LYS A 48 -15.31 -20.84 -30.30
N TYR A 49 -16.62 -20.66 -30.35
CA TYR A 49 -17.49 -20.70 -29.18
C TYR A 49 -17.70 -22.12 -28.66
N LEU A 50 -17.88 -22.26 -27.35
CA LEU A 50 -18.24 -23.51 -26.73
C LEU A 50 -19.71 -23.84 -26.95
N ARG A 51 -20.02 -25.13 -27.19
CA ARG A 51 -21.40 -25.60 -27.20
C ARG A 51 -21.93 -25.68 -25.77
N LYS A 52 -23.16 -25.20 -25.52
CA LYS A 52 -23.82 -25.23 -24.21
C LYS A 52 -23.90 -26.63 -23.59
N SER A 53 -24.02 -27.66 -24.41
CA SER A 53 -24.09 -29.08 -24.01
C SER A 53 -22.72 -29.77 -23.92
N SER A 54 -21.62 -29.05 -24.15
CA SER A 54 -20.28 -29.64 -24.09
C SER A 54 -19.86 -29.94 -22.64
N LYS A 55 -19.04 -31.00 -22.46
CA LYS A 55 -18.41 -31.31 -21.16
C LYS A 55 -17.56 -30.15 -20.63
N ALA A 56 -16.96 -29.37 -21.52
CA ALA A 56 -16.22 -28.16 -21.16
C ALA A 56 -17.12 -27.11 -20.50
N MET A 57 -18.32 -26.87 -21.05
CA MET A 57 -19.30 -25.97 -20.42
C MET A 57 -19.83 -26.50 -19.09
N GLU A 58 -20.01 -27.81 -18.95
CA GLU A 58 -20.42 -28.39 -17.67
C GLU A 58 -19.36 -28.19 -16.57
N ALA A 59 -18.08 -28.41 -16.91
CA ALA A 59 -16.96 -28.15 -16.00
C ALA A 59 -16.88 -26.66 -15.63
N LEU A 60 -17.03 -25.76 -16.61
CA LEU A 60 -17.03 -24.32 -16.37
C LEU A 60 -18.20 -23.89 -15.46
N ARG A 61 -19.41 -24.43 -15.67
CA ARG A 61 -20.57 -24.16 -14.79
C ARG A 61 -20.28 -24.54 -13.34
N LYS A 62 -19.64 -25.67 -13.09
CA LYS A 62 -19.27 -26.11 -11.73
C LYS A 62 -18.33 -25.11 -11.04
N ILE A 63 -17.46 -24.44 -11.79
CA ILE A 63 -16.52 -23.44 -11.26
C ILE A 63 -17.23 -22.10 -11.07
N VAL A 64 -17.93 -21.61 -12.10
CA VAL A 64 -18.56 -20.29 -12.09
C VAL A 64 -19.68 -20.22 -11.06
N LEU A 65 -20.48 -21.28 -10.95
CA LEU A 65 -21.64 -21.36 -10.05
C LEU A 65 -21.30 -21.98 -8.68
N ASP A 66 -20.02 -22.14 -8.33
CA ASP A 66 -19.65 -22.67 -7.03
C ASP A 66 -20.14 -21.72 -5.91
N ALA A 67 -21.03 -22.23 -5.04
CA ALA A 67 -21.68 -21.41 -4.03
C ALA A 67 -20.70 -20.87 -2.96
N LYS A 68 -19.59 -21.57 -2.70
CA LYS A 68 -18.56 -21.08 -1.77
C LYS A 68 -17.79 -19.94 -2.40
N TRP A 69 -17.43 -20.07 -3.69
CA TRP A 69 -16.76 -19.04 -4.47
C TRP A 69 -17.60 -17.76 -4.58
N LEU A 70 -18.87 -17.86 -4.99
CA LEU A 70 -19.76 -16.71 -5.14
C LEU A 70 -19.88 -15.93 -3.82
N LYS A 71 -19.98 -16.63 -2.68
CA LYS A 71 -19.99 -16.01 -1.35
C LYS A 71 -18.69 -15.26 -1.02
N THR A 72 -17.56 -15.59 -1.65
CA THR A 72 -16.28 -14.90 -1.42
C THR A 72 -16.03 -13.72 -2.36
N LEU A 73 -16.81 -13.53 -3.42
CA LEU A 73 -16.59 -12.46 -4.43
C LEU A 73 -16.50 -11.07 -3.80
N HIS A 74 -17.28 -10.79 -2.75
CA HIS A 74 -17.25 -9.51 -2.03
C HIS A 74 -15.90 -9.16 -1.40
N PHE A 75 -15.05 -10.15 -1.11
CA PHE A 75 -13.68 -9.88 -0.64
C PHE A 75 -12.77 -9.35 -1.76
N TYR A 76 -13.03 -9.72 -3.00
CA TYR A 76 -12.21 -9.34 -4.15
C TYR A 76 -12.57 -7.96 -4.71
N VAL A 77 -13.81 -7.49 -4.49
CA VAL A 77 -14.23 -6.13 -4.85
C VAL A 77 -13.41 -5.05 -4.15
N LYS A 78 -12.98 -5.33 -2.92
CA LYS A 78 -12.20 -4.39 -2.10
C LYS A 78 -10.70 -4.59 -2.26
N PHE A 79 -10.26 -5.55 -3.07
CA PHE A 79 -8.84 -5.79 -3.29
C PHE A 79 -8.24 -4.63 -4.08
N ARG A 80 -7.54 -3.73 -3.38
CA ARG A 80 -6.76 -2.65 -3.97
C ARG A 80 -5.30 -3.10 -3.96
N HIS A 81 -4.71 -3.28 -5.15
CA HIS A 81 -3.28 -3.53 -5.22
C HIS A 81 -2.53 -2.27 -4.75
N THR A 82 -1.75 -2.38 -3.66
CA THR A 82 -1.03 -1.26 -3.05
C THR A 82 0.32 -0.98 -3.67
N GLY A 83 0.73 -1.73 -4.70
CA GLY A 83 2.07 -1.62 -5.29
C GLY A 83 2.42 -0.21 -5.76
N ASP A 84 1.47 0.54 -6.35
CA ASP A 84 1.72 1.91 -6.78
C ASP A 84 1.88 2.87 -5.60
N LEU A 85 1.09 2.68 -4.54
CA LEU A 85 1.21 3.44 -3.30
C LEU A 85 2.54 3.15 -2.59
N GLU A 86 2.97 1.89 -2.57
CA GLU A 86 4.27 1.48 -2.02
C GLU A 86 5.44 2.03 -2.85
N SER A 87 5.30 2.07 -4.18
CA SER A 87 6.25 2.69 -5.10
C SER A 87 6.36 4.20 -4.85
N PHE A 88 5.23 4.90 -4.68
CA PHE A 88 5.21 6.31 -4.32
C PHE A 88 5.91 6.56 -2.98
N ASN A 89 5.56 5.80 -1.94
CA ASN A 89 6.17 5.91 -0.62
C ASN A 89 7.68 5.68 -0.67
N SER A 90 8.13 4.67 -1.41
CA SER A 90 9.55 4.36 -1.59
C SER A 90 10.30 5.52 -2.26
N MET A 91 9.73 6.13 -3.28
CA MET A 91 10.33 7.29 -3.94
C MET A 91 10.28 8.55 -3.09
N MET A 92 9.19 8.76 -2.35
CA MET A 92 9.06 9.89 -1.42
C MET A 92 10.23 9.91 -0.44
N THR A 93 10.69 8.75 0.03
CA THR A 93 11.88 8.68 0.90
C THR A 93 13.20 9.16 0.26
N LYS A 94 13.29 9.24 -1.09
CA LYS A 94 14.45 9.82 -1.78
C LYS A 94 14.47 11.35 -1.68
N TYR A 95 13.30 11.98 -1.70
CA TYR A 95 13.13 13.42 -1.56
C TYR A 95 13.07 13.85 -0.09
N LEU A 96 12.49 12.99 0.75
CA LEU A 96 12.25 13.16 2.18
C LEU A 96 12.80 11.96 2.97
N PRO A 97 14.13 11.87 3.15
CA PRO A 97 14.71 10.83 3.98
C PRO A 97 14.23 10.94 5.43
N LYS A 98 13.74 9.83 6.00
CA LYS A 98 13.19 9.79 7.37
C LYS A 98 14.18 10.15 8.47
N ARG A 99 15.49 10.14 8.16
CA ARG A 99 16.59 10.40 9.10
C ARG A 99 16.99 11.87 9.16
N MET A 100 16.36 12.74 8.37
CA MET A 100 16.63 14.18 8.36
C MET A 100 15.38 14.94 8.78
N ALA A 101 15.58 15.95 9.64
CA ALA A 101 14.54 16.90 9.97
C ALA A 101 14.48 17.99 8.89
N PHE A 102 13.27 18.39 8.52
CA PHE A 102 13.03 19.48 7.59
C PHE A 102 12.16 20.53 8.27
N GLU A 103 12.46 21.80 8.03
CA GLU A 103 11.50 22.85 8.26
C GLU A 103 10.25 22.62 7.41
N TYR A 104 9.09 23.02 7.94
CA TYR A 104 7.78 22.68 7.36
C TYR A 104 7.65 23.12 5.90
N GLN A 105 8.12 24.32 5.55
CA GLN A 105 8.09 24.82 4.16
C GLN A 105 8.88 23.92 3.20
N TYR A 106 10.09 23.50 3.60
CA TYR A 106 10.91 22.59 2.79
C TYR A 106 10.31 21.18 2.72
N PHE A 107 9.65 20.73 3.79
CA PHE A 107 8.91 19.47 3.79
C PHE A 107 7.80 19.47 2.73
N ILE A 108 6.99 20.53 2.69
CA ILE A 108 5.93 20.69 1.68
C ILE A 108 6.52 20.74 0.27
N MET A 109 7.55 21.57 0.04
CA MET A 109 8.20 21.67 -1.28
C MET A 109 8.73 20.32 -1.78
N ARG A 110 9.43 19.57 -0.92
CA ARG A 110 9.97 18.25 -1.27
C ARG A 110 8.87 17.21 -1.50
N THR A 111 7.78 17.28 -0.75
CA THR A 111 6.60 16.42 -0.94
C THR A 111 6.00 16.65 -2.33
N LEU A 112 5.79 17.92 -2.71
CA LEU A 112 5.25 18.29 -4.02
C LEU A 112 6.18 17.87 -5.16
N LEU A 113 7.50 18.04 -5.00
CA LEU A 113 8.48 17.58 -5.99
C LEU A 113 8.44 16.05 -6.17
N ALA A 114 8.31 15.29 -5.08
CA ALA A 114 8.17 13.84 -5.15
C ALA A 114 6.87 13.42 -5.87
N ALA A 115 5.76 14.12 -5.61
CA ALA A 115 4.48 13.88 -6.29
C ALA A 115 4.57 14.16 -7.79
N ILE A 116 5.22 15.27 -8.19
CA ILE A 116 5.46 15.59 -9.60
C ILE A 116 6.33 14.50 -10.24
N ASP A 117 7.46 14.13 -9.65
CA ASP A 117 8.33 13.06 -10.16
C ASP A 117 7.58 11.71 -10.26
N HIS A 118 6.67 11.42 -9.34
CA HIS A 118 5.81 10.23 -9.44
C HIS A 118 4.88 10.26 -10.63
N ASN A 119 4.09 11.32 -10.73
CA ASN A 119 3.04 11.44 -11.72
C ASN A 119 3.62 11.43 -13.14
N MET A 120 4.77 12.08 -13.34
CA MET A 120 5.47 12.10 -14.63
C MET A 120 6.06 10.74 -15.03
N HIS A 121 6.14 9.78 -14.10
CA HIS A 121 6.80 8.49 -14.30
C HIS A 121 5.93 7.27 -13.93
N LEU A 122 4.65 7.45 -13.63
CA LEU A 122 3.74 6.38 -13.22
C LEU A 122 3.57 5.34 -14.34
N PHE A 123 3.33 5.82 -15.56
CA PHE A 123 3.00 5.00 -16.73
C PHE A 123 4.20 4.77 -17.68
N ARG A 124 5.41 4.64 -17.13
CA ARG A 124 6.57 4.25 -17.96
C ARG A 124 6.34 2.88 -18.59
N LYS A 125 6.55 2.81 -19.89
CA LYS A 125 6.41 1.58 -20.67
C LYS A 125 7.49 0.57 -20.29
N PRO A 126 7.27 -0.73 -20.55
CA PRO A 126 8.34 -1.73 -20.56
C PRO A 126 9.48 -1.29 -21.48
N LYS A 127 10.71 -1.57 -21.08
CA LYS A 127 11.89 -1.33 -21.91
C LYS A 127 11.95 -2.43 -22.97
N GLU A 128 11.99 -2.03 -24.23
CA GLU A 128 12.11 -2.94 -25.37
C GLU A 128 13.57 -3.05 -25.84
N SER A 129 13.94 -4.23 -26.30
CA SER A 129 15.19 -4.49 -27.02
C SER A 129 15.11 -3.90 -28.44
N LYS A 130 16.26 -3.84 -29.14
CA LYS A 130 16.32 -3.42 -30.56
C LYS A 130 15.44 -4.29 -31.47
N GLN A 131 15.11 -5.50 -31.04
CA GLN A 131 14.27 -6.47 -31.73
C GLN A 131 12.78 -6.42 -31.28
N GLY A 132 12.38 -5.42 -30.48
CA GLY A 132 11.01 -5.26 -29.98
C GLY A 132 10.61 -6.19 -28.83
N GLN A 133 11.56 -6.96 -28.27
CA GLN A 133 11.28 -7.86 -27.15
C GLN A 133 11.35 -7.13 -25.80
N ILE A 134 10.41 -7.42 -24.90
CA ILE A 134 10.39 -6.84 -23.54
C ILE A 134 11.57 -7.34 -22.73
N LEU A 135 12.32 -6.42 -22.13
CA LEU A 135 13.42 -6.73 -21.24
C LEU A 135 12.92 -6.97 -19.81
N GLY A 136 13.42 -8.04 -19.20
CA GLY A 136 13.16 -8.39 -17.80
C GLY A 136 14.45 -8.66 -17.04
N HIS A 137 14.36 -8.68 -15.71
CA HIS A 137 15.44 -9.15 -14.85
C HIS A 137 14.91 -10.17 -13.84
N ARG A 138 15.80 -11.02 -13.35
CA ARG A 138 15.47 -12.00 -12.31
C ARG A 138 15.58 -11.36 -10.94
N LYS A 139 14.56 -11.58 -10.09
CA LYS A 139 14.56 -11.15 -8.69
C LYS A 139 14.32 -12.34 -7.78
N PHE A 140 15.16 -12.48 -6.77
CA PHE A 140 15.03 -13.55 -5.80
C PHE A 140 14.12 -13.14 -4.65
N SER A 141 13.07 -13.93 -4.38
CA SER A 141 12.18 -13.74 -3.23
C SER A 141 12.71 -14.55 -2.04
N LYS A 142 13.15 -13.86 -0.99
CA LYS A 142 13.57 -14.51 0.27
C LYS A 142 12.43 -15.25 0.98
N ARG A 143 11.19 -14.78 0.84
CA ARG A 143 10.01 -15.40 1.46
C ARG A 143 9.68 -16.75 0.85
N THR A 144 9.73 -16.85 -0.47
CA THR A 144 9.33 -18.06 -1.21
C THR A 144 10.51 -18.88 -1.70
N GLN A 145 11.75 -18.41 -1.49
CA GLN A 145 13.00 -19.03 -1.97
C GLN A 145 12.98 -19.34 -3.48
N ARG A 146 12.39 -18.44 -4.27
CA ARG A 146 12.20 -18.62 -5.72
C ARG A 146 12.57 -17.36 -6.48
N PHE A 147 13.04 -17.54 -7.72
CA PHE A 147 13.23 -16.46 -8.68
C PHE A 147 11.91 -16.13 -9.36
N HIS A 148 11.66 -14.83 -9.52
CA HIS A 148 10.55 -14.29 -10.31
C HIS A 148 11.13 -13.32 -11.34
N ALA A 149 10.50 -13.24 -12.51
CA ALA A 149 10.86 -12.28 -13.53
C ALA A 149 10.14 -10.95 -13.28
N GLU A 150 10.86 -9.84 -13.29
CA GLU A 150 10.30 -8.48 -13.25
C GLU A 150 10.62 -7.74 -14.55
N VAL A 151 9.60 -7.13 -15.14
CA VAL A 151 9.75 -6.31 -16.34
C VAL A 151 10.54 -5.04 -16.01
N VAL A 152 11.58 -4.77 -16.79
CA VAL A 152 12.35 -3.53 -16.68
C VAL A 152 11.57 -2.44 -17.39
N LYS A 153 11.24 -1.35 -16.69
CA LYS A 153 10.62 -0.17 -17.31
C LYS A 153 11.67 0.70 -17.99
N GLU A 154 11.25 1.52 -18.94
CA GLU A 154 12.07 2.56 -19.55
C GLU A 154 12.73 3.47 -18.51
N GLU A 155 13.81 4.13 -18.91
CA GLU A 155 14.52 5.08 -18.06
C GLU A 155 13.67 6.33 -17.79
N LYS A 156 13.89 6.94 -16.63
CA LYS A 156 13.21 8.20 -16.26
C LYS A 156 13.62 9.31 -17.22
N GLN A 157 12.67 10.14 -17.61
CA GLN A 157 12.92 11.31 -18.45
C GLN A 157 12.46 12.58 -17.75
N TYR A 158 13.33 13.57 -17.71
CA TYR A 158 13.12 14.81 -16.96
C TYR A 158 12.73 15.99 -17.85
N LYS A 159 12.00 15.72 -18.95
CA LYS A 159 11.56 16.75 -19.93
C LYS A 159 10.70 17.86 -19.31
N TYR A 160 10.03 17.58 -18.20
CA TYR A 160 9.24 18.56 -17.45
C TYR A 160 10.07 19.55 -16.63
N PHE A 161 11.33 19.22 -16.33
CA PHE A 161 12.17 20.04 -15.46
C PHE A 161 12.51 21.41 -16.07
N PRO A 162 12.92 21.53 -17.36
CA PRO A 162 13.07 22.84 -18.00
C PRO A 162 11.80 23.68 -17.95
N CYS A 163 10.62 23.08 -18.16
CA CYS A 163 9.35 23.79 -18.07
C CYS A 163 9.06 24.30 -16.65
N LEU A 164 9.39 23.51 -15.63
CA LEU A 164 9.25 23.92 -14.22
C LEU A 164 10.18 25.09 -13.91
N ALA A 165 11.46 24.99 -14.31
CA ALA A 165 12.43 26.06 -14.12
C ALA A 165 12.02 27.35 -14.85
N ALA A 166 11.55 27.25 -16.09
CA ALA A 166 11.06 28.40 -16.85
C ALA A 166 9.86 29.07 -16.17
N LYS A 167 8.90 28.28 -15.64
CA LYS A 167 7.78 28.81 -14.84
C LYS A 167 8.25 29.52 -13.58
N MET A 168 9.20 28.92 -12.84
CA MET A 168 9.78 29.55 -11.65
C MET A 168 10.44 30.90 -11.97
N LEU A 169 11.25 30.95 -13.04
CA LEU A 169 11.89 32.18 -13.49
C LEU A 169 10.87 33.23 -13.95
N HIS A 170 9.82 32.81 -14.65
CA HIS A 170 8.74 33.70 -15.09
C HIS A 170 7.98 34.31 -13.90
N VAL A 171 7.62 33.49 -12.91
CA VAL A 171 6.99 33.95 -11.66
C VAL A 171 7.93 34.90 -10.94
N ARG A 172 9.23 34.56 -10.86
CA ARG A 172 10.25 35.40 -10.23
C ARG A 172 10.38 36.77 -10.91
N ALA A 173 10.43 36.81 -12.23
CA ALA A 173 10.59 38.04 -13.00
C ALA A 173 9.40 39.01 -12.81
N LYS A 174 8.21 38.49 -12.56
CA LYS A 174 7.00 39.28 -12.32
C LYS A 174 6.78 39.65 -10.85
N PHE A 175 7.46 38.99 -9.93
CA PHE A 175 7.29 39.20 -8.50
C PHE A 175 7.90 40.55 -8.06
N LYS A 176 7.09 41.43 -7.49
CA LYS A 176 7.53 42.69 -6.89
C LYS A 176 7.64 42.52 -5.38
N GLY A 177 8.85 42.56 -4.82
CA GLY A 177 9.10 42.44 -3.38
C GLY A 177 10.40 41.70 -3.02
N SER A 178 10.68 41.57 -1.72
CA SER A 178 11.81 40.80 -1.18
C SER A 178 11.41 39.36 -0.87
N PHE A 179 12.29 38.40 -1.18
CA PHE A 179 12.12 36.98 -0.84
C PHE A 179 12.31 36.69 0.66
N SER A 180 12.88 37.64 1.42
CA SER A 180 13.02 37.54 2.87
C SER A 180 11.79 38.00 3.64
N ALA A 181 10.67 38.28 2.95
CA ALA A 181 9.40 38.40 3.64
C ALA A 181 9.19 37.12 4.46
N LYS A 182 8.89 37.27 5.77
CA LYS A 182 8.51 36.12 6.60
C LYS A 182 7.42 35.41 5.83
N ALA A 183 7.68 34.18 5.38
CA ALA A 183 6.72 33.38 4.63
C ALA A 183 5.38 33.48 5.37
N ASP A 184 4.30 33.74 4.62
CA ASP A 184 2.96 33.86 5.18
C ASP A 184 2.77 32.79 6.25
N THR A 185 2.27 33.20 7.42
CA THR A 185 1.97 32.30 8.51
C THR A 185 0.97 31.28 8.00
N ASP A 186 1.48 30.13 7.55
CA ASP A 186 0.65 29.02 7.12
C ASP A 186 -0.24 28.64 8.31
N GLU A 187 -1.55 28.82 8.13
CA GLU A 187 -2.59 28.52 9.12
C GLU A 187 -2.49 27.06 9.57
N PHE A 188 -1.99 26.18 8.69
CA PHE A 188 -1.79 24.76 8.94
C PHE A 188 -0.37 24.40 9.39
N ASN A 189 0.47 25.39 9.74
CA ASN A 189 1.79 25.08 10.30
C ASN A 189 1.60 24.29 11.61
N PRO A 190 2.14 23.07 11.73
CA PRO A 190 1.96 22.24 12.92
C PRO A 190 2.37 22.92 14.23
N LYS A 191 3.33 23.86 14.15
CA LYS A 191 3.76 24.67 15.31
C LYS A 191 2.70 25.65 15.82
N HIS A 192 1.72 26.00 14.99
CA HIS A 192 0.68 26.98 15.29
C HIS A 192 -0.66 26.32 15.67
N ILE A 193 -0.89 25.06 15.26
CA ILE A 193 -2.18 24.38 15.48
C ILE A 193 -2.33 23.96 16.95
N PHE A 194 -1.32 23.34 17.57
CA PHE A 194 -1.35 22.98 18.99
C PHE A 194 0.09 22.89 19.58
N PRO A 195 0.28 23.20 20.88
CA PRO A 195 1.58 23.02 21.54
C PRO A 195 2.00 21.55 21.64
N THR A 196 1.08 20.61 21.50
CA THR A 196 1.31 19.16 21.53
C THR A 196 0.46 18.46 20.47
N ILE A 197 0.94 17.34 19.93
CA ILE A 197 0.23 16.52 18.91
C ILE A 197 -1.04 15.84 19.49
N GLY A 198 -1.09 15.66 20.81
CA GLY A 198 -2.20 15.01 21.49
C GLY A 198 -3.48 15.86 21.45
N MET A 199 -4.59 15.26 21.02
CA MET A 199 -5.93 15.87 21.11
C MET A 199 -6.46 15.95 22.55
N VAL A 200 -5.79 15.28 23.48
CA VAL A 200 -6.10 15.22 24.92
C VAL A 200 -4.90 15.83 25.66
N PRO A 201 -5.12 16.62 26.73
CA PRO A 201 -4.02 17.10 27.58
C PRO A 201 -3.17 15.92 28.06
N ALA A 202 -1.84 16.12 28.05
CA ALA A 202 -0.93 15.11 28.54
C ALA A 202 -1.24 14.84 30.04
N PRO A 203 -1.41 13.56 30.45
CA PRO A 203 -1.52 13.22 31.86
C PRO A 203 -0.28 13.67 32.63
N SER A 204 -0.40 13.84 33.94
CA SER A 204 0.75 14.25 34.74
C SER A 204 1.84 13.18 34.73
N THR A 205 3.11 13.59 34.83
CA THR A 205 4.24 12.66 34.91
C THR A 205 4.08 11.65 36.05
N GLN A 206 3.47 12.06 37.17
CA GLN A 206 3.21 11.19 38.32
C GLN A 206 2.19 10.08 38.01
N GLU A 207 1.17 10.36 37.21
CA GLU A 207 0.20 9.35 36.76
C GLU A 207 0.83 8.38 35.76
N LEU A 208 1.66 8.88 34.83
CA LEU A 208 2.34 8.05 33.84
C LEU A 208 3.34 7.07 34.48
N LEU A 209 4.02 7.47 35.57
CA LEU A 209 4.94 6.60 36.30
C LEU A 209 4.24 5.48 37.07
N LYS A 210 2.96 5.65 37.42
CA LYS A 210 2.14 4.62 38.07
C LYS A 210 1.56 3.61 37.08
N ALA A 211 1.59 3.90 35.78
CA ALA A 211 1.06 3.00 34.76
C ALA A 211 1.88 1.70 34.70
N PRO A 212 1.21 0.53 34.59
CA PRO A 212 1.91 -0.73 34.51
C PRO A 212 2.82 -0.76 33.27
N SER A 213 4.08 -1.12 33.49
CA SER A 213 5.02 -1.31 32.37
C SER A 213 4.52 -2.45 31.48
N ARG A 214 4.34 -2.16 30.19
CA ARG A 214 3.97 -3.19 29.19
C ARG A 214 4.97 -4.35 29.11
N PHE A 215 6.20 -4.15 29.60
CA PHE A 215 7.25 -5.15 29.61
C PHE A 215 7.21 -6.06 30.86
N LYS A 216 6.33 -5.77 31.82
CA LYS A 216 6.19 -6.55 33.06
C LYS A 216 4.89 -7.36 33.15
N ALA A 217 4.15 -7.51 32.05
CA ALA A 217 2.93 -8.30 32.05
C ALA A 217 3.23 -9.80 31.86
N ASN A 218 3.01 -10.55 32.94
CA ASN A 218 2.70 -11.98 33.05
C ASN A 218 3.84 -13.00 33.25
N VAL A 219 4.22 -13.23 34.51
CA VAL A 219 4.78 -14.51 34.98
C VAL A 219 3.92 -14.99 36.16
N GLN A 220 2.71 -15.45 35.89
CA GLN A 220 2.04 -16.41 36.77
C GLN A 220 1.08 -17.27 35.93
N GLY A 221 1.58 -18.45 35.54
CA GLY A 221 0.76 -19.63 35.28
C GLY A 221 0.98 -20.62 36.42
N PRO A 222 -0.04 -21.39 36.82
CA PRO A 222 0.02 -22.31 37.94
C PRO A 222 0.79 -23.58 37.55
N ASP A 223 1.46 -24.25 38.49
CA ASP A 223 1.36 -25.71 38.66
C ASP A 223 2.30 -26.26 39.75
N SER A 224 1.68 -27.10 40.58
CA SER A 224 2.22 -28.24 41.34
C SER A 224 2.97 -28.06 42.66
N GLU A 225 2.32 -28.66 43.67
CA GLU A 225 2.72 -28.96 45.03
C GLU A 225 3.85 -30.01 45.16
N ASN A 226 4.48 -29.95 46.34
CA ASN A 226 4.89 -31.06 47.22
C ASN A 226 6.32 -31.67 47.21
N GLN A 227 6.94 -31.47 48.40
CA GLN A 227 7.80 -32.36 49.20
C GLN A 227 9.24 -32.54 48.71
N ILE A 228 10.29 -32.45 49.55
CA ILE A 228 10.57 -33.35 50.69
C ILE A 228 11.47 -32.64 51.73
N GLU A 229 11.19 -32.90 53.01
CA GLU A 229 11.99 -32.54 54.20
C GLU A 229 13.36 -33.25 54.24
N GLY A 230 14.37 -32.60 54.81
CA GLY A 230 15.68 -33.19 55.09
C GLY A 230 16.50 -32.34 56.05
N GLU A 231 16.76 -32.90 57.22
CA GLU A 231 17.27 -32.31 58.46
C GLU A 231 18.76 -31.89 58.43
N LYS A 232 19.02 -30.66 58.91
CA LYS A 232 20.04 -30.21 59.89
C LYS A 232 21.48 -30.78 59.84
N ILE A 233 22.47 -29.92 59.60
CA ILE A 233 23.76 -29.91 60.32
C ILE A 233 24.23 -28.45 60.54
N THR A 234 24.36 -28.07 61.81
CA THR A 234 25.04 -26.87 62.32
C THR A 234 26.53 -27.13 62.50
N THR A 235 27.40 -26.16 62.20
CA THR A 235 28.67 -25.90 62.92
C THR A 235 29.10 -24.45 62.69
N GLU A 236 29.74 -23.90 63.72
CA GLU A 236 30.08 -22.49 63.98
C GLU A 236 31.45 -22.06 63.41
N GLU A 237 31.74 -20.76 63.55
CA GLU A 237 33.07 -20.07 63.51
C GLU A 237 33.71 -19.91 62.11
N ASP A 238 34.04 -18.71 61.61
CA ASP A 238 34.93 -17.72 62.22
C ASP A 238 34.75 -16.26 61.69
N ALA A 239 35.26 -15.34 62.50
CA ALA A 239 35.10 -13.88 62.54
C ALA A 239 35.77 -13.05 61.40
N PRO A 240 35.57 -11.71 61.36
CA PRO A 240 35.78 -10.85 60.19
C PRO A 240 37.16 -10.18 60.18
N ILE A 241 37.62 -9.73 59.00
CA ILE A 241 38.69 -8.75 58.89
C ILE A 241 38.33 -7.72 57.82
N SER A 242 37.89 -6.53 58.26
CA SER A 242 38.24 -5.27 57.59
C SER A 242 39.23 -4.54 58.50
N LEU A 243 40.22 -3.90 57.88
CA LEU A 243 40.88 -2.75 58.50
C LEU A 243 39.95 -1.54 58.46
#